data_AF-A0A554JLR9-F1
#
_entry.id   AF-A0A554JLR9-F1
#
_cell.length_a   1.000
_cell.length_b   1.000
_cell.length_c   1.000
_cell.angle_alpha   90.00
_cell.angle_beta   90.00
_cell.angle_gamma   90.00
#
_symmetry.space_group_name_H-M   'P 1'
#
loop_
_entity.id
_entity.type
_entity.pdbx_description
1 polymer ?
#
loop_
_entity_poly.entity_id
_entity_poly.type
_entity_poly.pdbx_seq_one_letter_code
_entity_poly.pdbx_strand_id
1 'polypeptide(L)'
;MAIKDTSFLPKVFSALRLLAKSEYMVIIVTNQAGIARGYFTEVELKTLHQWLVESVKKKDGRIDRIYFCPHDDDALCICRKPKPGMLIHAATDLGLNLSQSWMVGDDERDVIAGRMANVRTIKLGRRMSSQERVGPHFHAHDLLEAVRMILRS
;
A
#
# COMPACT_ATOMS: atom_id res chain seq x y z
N MET A 1 -15.42 -6.71 -9.20
CA MET A 1 -14.90 -7.04 -7.84
C MET A 1 -15.96 -6.63 -6.84
N ALA A 2 -16.52 -7.54 -6.06
CA ALA A 2 -17.66 -7.21 -5.20
C ALA A 2 -17.24 -6.97 -3.74
N ILE A 3 -17.79 -5.93 -3.12
CA ILE A 3 -17.57 -5.58 -1.71
C ILE A 3 -17.88 -6.77 -0.78
N LYS A 4 -18.91 -7.56 -1.12
CA LYS A 4 -19.33 -8.75 -0.35
C LYS A 4 -18.24 -9.82 -0.21
N ASP A 5 -17.30 -9.87 -1.15
CA ASP A 5 -16.20 -10.85 -1.16
C ASP A 5 -14.92 -10.26 -0.54
N THR A 6 -15.00 -9.04 0.00
CA THR A 6 -13.88 -8.33 0.61
C THR A 6 -14.00 -8.35 2.13
N SER A 7 -12.89 -8.62 2.81
CA SER A 7 -12.81 -8.57 4.27
C SER A 7 -11.57 -7.83 4.74
N PHE A 8 -11.68 -7.19 5.89
CA PHE A 8 -10.53 -6.57 6.55
C PHE A 8 -9.74 -7.64 7.31
N LEU A 9 -8.42 -7.64 7.12
CA LEU A 9 -7.55 -8.49 7.92
C LEU A 9 -7.62 -8.11 9.41
N PRO A 10 -7.34 -9.05 10.33
CA PRO A 10 -7.29 -8.76 11.75
C PRO A 10 -6.38 -7.56 12.06
N LYS A 11 -6.79 -6.75 13.04
CA LYS A 11 -6.02 -5.60 13.56
C LYS A 11 -5.75 -4.43 12.58
N VAL A 12 -6.21 -4.49 11.32
CA VAL A 12 -6.03 -3.39 10.36
C VAL A 12 -6.62 -2.08 10.90
N PHE A 13 -7.82 -2.10 11.47
CA PHE A 13 -8.42 -0.89 12.05
C PHE A 13 -7.61 -0.34 13.22
N SER A 14 -7.03 -1.20 14.05
CA SER A 14 -6.15 -0.77 15.15
C SER A 14 -4.91 -0.07 14.62
N ALA A 15 -4.30 -0.59 13.55
CA ALA A 15 -3.13 0.00 12.91
C ALA A 15 -3.47 1.38 12.30
N LEU A 16 -4.55 1.45 11.52
CA LEU A 16 -4.97 2.69 10.85
C LEU A 16 -5.43 3.77 11.85
N ARG A 17 -5.98 3.39 13.00
CA ARG A 17 -6.31 4.33 14.08
C ARG A 17 -5.07 4.93 14.73
N LEU A 18 -4.00 4.14 14.90
CA LEU A 18 -2.72 4.66 15.40
C LEU A 18 -2.12 5.68 14.42
N LEU A 19 -2.12 5.36 13.12
CA LEU A 19 -1.64 6.29 12.09
C LEU A 19 -2.49 7.56 11.99
N ALA A 20 -3.82 7.46 12.16
CA ALA A 20 -4.72 8.60 12.16
C ALA A 20 -4.38 9.63 13.27
N LYS A 21 -3.76 9.19 14.36
CA LYS A 21 -3.30 10.03 15.48
C LYS A 21 -1.84 10.48 15.35
N SER A 22 -1.22 10.22 14.20
CA SER A 22 0.16 10.59 13.90
C SER A 22 0.23 11.56 12.74
N GLU A 23 1.42 12.15 12.55
CA GLU A 23 1.74 13.05 11.44
C GLU A 23 1.88 12.33 10.09
N TYR A 24 1.89 10.99 10.07
CA TYR A 24 2.02 10.24 8.83
C TYR A 24 0.74 10.28 8.01
N MET A 25 0.85 10.66 6.74
CA MET A 25 -0.22 10.40 5.76
C MET A 25 -0.34 8.90 5.48
N VAL A 26 -1.58 8.41 5.41
CA VAL A 26 -1.90 7.02 5.07
C VAL A 26 -2.30 6.93 3.62
N ILE A 27 -1.40 6.40 2.79
CA ILE A 27 -1.58 6.32 1.34
C ILE A 27 -1.58 4.86 0.91
N ILE A 28 -2.58 4.48 0.12
CA ILE A 28 -2.63 3.16 -0.52
C ILE A 28 -2.07 3.28 -1.94
N VAL A 29 -1.10 2.44 -2.28
CA VAL A 29 -0.60 2.26 -3.66
C VAL A 29 -0.81 0.81 -4.08
N THR A 30 -1.62 0.56 -5.11
CA THR A 30 -2.07 -0.81 -5.43
C THR A 30 -2.04 -1.14 -6.92
N ASN A 31 -1.61 -2.36 -7.27
CA ASN A 31 -1.65 -2.86 -8.65
C ASN A 31 -3.03 -3.50 -8.89
N GLN A 32 -3.77 -3.03 -9.90
CA GLN A 32 -5.15 -3.43 -10.22
C GLN A 32 -5.27 -3.90 -11.68
N ALA A 33 -4.42 -4.86 -12.08
CA ALA A 33 -4.41 -5.45 -13.44
C ALA A 33 -5.74 -6.11 -13.84
N GLY A 34 -6.64 -6.37 -12.88
CA GLY A 34 -7.98 -6.86 -13.17
C GLY A 34 -8.78 -5.91 -14.07
N ILE A 35 -8.44 -4.62 -14.10
CA ILE A 35 -9.03 -3.65 -15.04
C ILE A 35 -8.59 -3.96 -16.47
N ALA A 36 -7.28 -4.02 -16.75
CA ALA A 36 -6.78 -4.38 -18.07
C ALA A 36 -7.25 -5.77 -18.54
N ARG A 37 -7.44 -6.71 -17.61
CA ARG A 37 -7.94 -8.06 -17.88
C ARG A 37 -9.47 -8.15 -18.03
N GLY A 38 -10.20 -7.04 -17.86
CA GLY A 38 -11.66 -7.00 -18.00
C GLY A 38 -12.44 -7.69 -16.87
N TYR A 39 -11.80 -7.99 -15.73
CA TYR A 39 -12.45 -8.63 -14.58
C TYR A 39 -13.35 -7.67 -13.79
N PHE A 40 -13.06 -6.37 -13.87
CA PHE A 40 -13.88 -5.30 -13.33
C PHE A 40 -13.49 -3.97 -13.96
N THR A 41 -14.40 -3.01 -13.88
CA THR A 41 -14.24 -1.65 -14.39
C THR A 41 -13.57 -0.74 -13.38
N GLU A 42 -13.04 0.39 -13.85
CA GLU A 42 -12.53 1.45 -12.97
C GLU A 42 -13.63 2.03 -12.07
N VAL A 43 -14.88 2.07 -12.55
CA VAL A 43 -16.03 2.53 -11.76
C VAL A 43 -16.26 1.61 -10.56
N GLU A 44 -16.28 0.29 -10.78
CA GLU A 44 -16.41 -0.68 -9.68
C GLU A 44 -15.26 -0.57 -8.67
N LEU A 45 -14.03 -0.35 -9.15
CA LEU A 45 -12.88 -0.13 -8.27
C LEU A 45 -13.05 1.15 -7.43
N LYS A 46 -13.53 2.25 -8.03
CA LYS A 46 -13.82 3.50 -7.32
C LYS A 46 -14.89 3.32 -6.26
N THR A 47 -15.95 2.55 -6.55
CA THR A 47 -16.97 2.19 -5.57
C THR A 47 -16.38 1.41 -4.40
N LEU A 48 -15.50 0.44 -4.66
CA LEU A 48 -14.80 -0.29 -3.59
C LEU A 48 -13.90 0.63 -2.77
N HIS A 49 -13.14 1.52 -3.41
CA HIS A 49 -12.27 2.48 -2.74
C HIS A 49 -13.06 3.42 -1.83
N GLN A 50 -14.21 3.92 -2.27
CA GLN A 50 -15.09 4.73 -1.44
C GLN A 50 -15.58 3.95 -0.21
N TRP A 51 -16.07 2.72 -0.42
CA TRP A 51 -16.48 1.86 0.69
C TRP A 51 -15.33 1.58 1.67
N LEU A 52 -14.12 1.36 1.18
CA LEU A 52 -12.92 1.15 1.99
C LEU A 52 -12.63 2.36 2.88
N VAL A 53 -12.58 3.56 2.30
CA VAL A 53 -12.34 4.82 3.03
C VAL A 53 -13.41 5.05 4.09
N GLU A 54 -14.69 4.88 3.74
CA GLU A 54 -15.80 5.03 4.68
C GLU A 54 -15.74 4.02 5.82
N SER A 55 -15.41 2.76 5.51
CA SER A 55 -15.30 1.68 6.51
C SER A 55 -14.18 1.94 7.51
N VAL A 56 -13.03 2.44 7.03
CA VAL A 56 -11.91 2.83 7.90
C VAL A 56 -12.27 4.05 8.74
N LYS A 57 -12.91 5.06 8.15
CA LYS A 57 -13.35 6.27 8.87
C LYS A 57 -14.34 5.94 9.99
N LYS A 58 -15.30 5.03 9.75
CA LYS A 58 -16.25 4.53 10.77
C LYS A 58 -15.57 3.83 11.96
N LYS A 59 -14.29 3.48 11.85
CA LYS A 59 -13.49 2.84 12.90
C LYS A 59 -12.39 3.77 13.45
N ASP A 60 -12.54 5.07 13.28
CA ASP A 60 -11.61 6.12 13.72
C ASP A 60 -10.21 6.01 13.07
N GLY A 61 -10.13 5.36 11.90
CA GLY A 61 -8.92 5.32 11.08
C GLY A 61 -8.95 6.38 9.98
N ARG A 62 -7.84 6.49 9.25
CA ARG A 62 -7.68 7.43 8.13
C ARG A 62 -7.03 6.73 6.93
N ILE A 63 -7.54 7.04 5.74
CA ILE A 63 -6.86 6.82 4.44
C ILE A 63 -6.94 8.17 3.73
N ASP A 64 -5.80 8.76 3.44
CA ASP A 64 -5.70 10.11 2.91
C ASP A 64 -5.79 10.11 1.37
N ARG A 65 -5.11 9.14 0.73
CA ARG A 65 -5.15 8.94 -0.72
C ARG A 65 -5.00 7.49 -1.13
N ILE A 66 -5.52 7.19 -2.33
CA ILE A 66 -5.38 5.90 -2.99
C ILE A 66 -4.90 6.14 -4.43
N TYR A 67 -3.76 5.56 -4.78
CA TYR A 67 -3.25 5.49 -6.14
C TYR A 67 -3.29 4.03 -6.60
N PHE A 68 -3.66 3.81 -7.85
CA PHE A 68 -3.69 2.47 -8.41
C PHE A 68 -3.15 2.43 -9.83
N CYS A 69 -2.58 1.29 -10.21
CA CYS A 69 -2.17 1.00 -11.58
C CYS A 69 -3.19 0.04 -12.23
N PRO A 70 -3.95 0.45 -13.26
CA PRO A 70 -4.93 -0.43 -13.93
C PRO A 70 -4.28 -1.41 -14.92
N HIS A 71 -3.01 -1.20 -15.26
CA HIS A 71 -2.31 -1.93 -16.31
C HIS A 71 -1.88 -3.35 -15.90
N ASP A 72 -1.77 -4.22 -16.90
CA ASP A 72 -1.22 -5.57 -16.79
C ASP A 72 0.32 -5.56 -16.80
N ASP A 73 0.92 -6.76 -16.90
CA ASP A 73 2.36 -6.96 -16.84
C ASP A 73 3.08 -6.59 -18.15
N ASP A 74 2.38 -6.61 -19.29
CA ASP A 74 2.93 -6.33 -20.62
C ASP A 74 2.92 -4.82 -20.94
N ALA A 75 2.10 -4.04 -20.22
CA ALA A 75 2.05 -2.61 -20.38
C ALA A 75 3.39 -1.93 -20.05
N LEU A 76 3.84 -1.05 -20.95
CA LEU A 76 5.00 -0.17 -20.78
C LEU A 76 4.71 1.02 -19.84
N CYS A 77 3.91 0.82 -18.79
CA CYS A 77 3.59 1.85 -17.82
C CYS A 77 4.73 2.05 -16.81
N ILE A 78 4.79 3.23 -16.17
CA ILE A 78 5.76 3.52 -15.12
C ILE A 78 5.22 3.31 -13.70
N CYS A 79 3.89 3.14 -13.57
CA CYS A 79 3.20 3.12 -12.28
C CYS A 79 3.11 1.72 -11.63
N ARG A 80 3.09 0.64 -12.42
CA ARG A 80 2.97 -0.73 -11.90
C ARG A 80 4.19 -1.12 -11.05
N LYS A 81 3.97 -1.44 -9.78
CA LYS A 81 5.02 -2.01 -8.92
C LYS A 81 5.53 -3.32 -9.57
N PRO A 82 6.85 -3.54 -9.70
CA PRO A 82 7.93 -2.99 -8.87
C PRO A 82 8.46 -1.60 -9.26
N LYS A 83 7.94 -0.97 -10.31
CA LYS A 83 8.34 0.40 -10.67
C LYS A 83 7.85 1.39 -9.59
N PRO A 84 8.64 2.42 -9.24
CA PRO A 84 8.32 3.35 -8.16
C PRO A 84 7.32 4.45 -8.56
N GLY A 85 6.77 4.43 -9.78
CA GLY A 85 6.02 5.57 -10.33
C GLY A 85 4.82 6.02 -9.49
N MET A 86 4.07 5.11 -8.85
CA MET A 86 2.99 5.51 -7.94
C MET A 86 3.50 6.23 -6.69
N LEU A 87 4.65 5.83 -6.14
CA LEU A 87 5.25 6.46 -4.96
C LEU A 87 5.75 7.87 -5.31
N ILE A 88 6.43 8.02 -6.45
CA ILE A 88 6.93 9.31 -6.95
C ILE A 88 5.76 10.25 -7.25
N HIS A 89 4.69 9.73 -7.86
CA HIS A 89 3.49 10.50 -8.12
C HIS A 89 2.84 10.97 -6.81
N ALA A 90 2.64 10.09 -5.83
CA ALA A 90 2.10 10.45 -4.52
C ALA A 90 2.95 11.51 -3.80
N ALA A 91 4.28 11.41 -3.89
CA ALA A 91 5.18 12.40 -3.31
C ALA A 91 5.05 13.77 -3.96
N THR A 92 4.90 13.81 -5.28
CA THR A 92 4.73 15.06 -6.03
C THR A 92 3.36 15.69 -5.73
N ASP A 93 2.29 14.88 -5.78
CA ASP A 93 0.90 15.32 -5.58
C ASP A 93 0.66 15.87 -4.16
N LEU A 94 1.32 15.28 -3.15
CA LEU A 94 1.08 15.61 -1.74
C LEU A 94 2.26 16.32 -1.05
N GLY A 95 3.34 16.61 -1.78
CA GLY A 95 4.54 17.25 -1.22
C GLY A 95 5.27 16.38 -0.18
N LEU A 96 5.31 15.06 -0.38
CA LEU A 96 5.88 14.12 0.60
C LEU A 96 7.40 14.03 0.49
N ASN A 97 8.06 13.86 1.63
CA ASN A 97 9.45 13.45 1.68
C ASN A 97 9.57 11.91 1.69
N LEU A 98 9.93 11.32 0.55
CA LEU A 98 10.05 9.87 0.40
C LEU A 98 11.11 9.25 1.32
N SER A 99 12.22 9.94 1.60
CA SER A 99 13.26 9.40 2.48
C SER A 99 12.84 9.30 3.95
N GLN A 100 11.79 10.05 4.34
CA GLN A 100 11.16 9.97 5.66
C GLN A 100 9.91 9.08 5.65
N SER A 101 9.52 8.55 4.49
CA SER A 101 8.32 7.74 4.32
C SER A 101 8.59 6.25 4.52
N TRP A 102 7.49 5.48 4.59
CA TRP A 102 7.49 4.03 4.73
C TRP A 102 6.62 3.37 3.66
N MET A 103 7.10 2.28 3.06
CA MET A 103 6.35 1.40 2.18
C MET A 103 6.13 0.07 2.90
N VAL A 104 4.86 -0.30 3.09
CA VAL A 104 4.46 -1.54 3.75
C VAL A 104 3.69 -2.38 2.73
N GLY A 105 4.09 -3.64 2.54
CA GLY A 105 3.46 -4.55 1.58
C GLY A 105 3.87 -5.99 1.82
N ASP A 106 3.17 -6.94 1.23
CA ASP A 106 3.39 -8.37 1.36
C ASP A 106 4.17 -8.97 0.18
N ASP A 107 4.19 -8.28 -0.96
CA ASP A 107 4.83 -8.75 -2.19
C ASP A 107 6.27 -8.20 -2.32
N GLU A 108 7.18 -8.96 -2.96
CA GLU A 108 8.53 -8.48 -3.26
C GLU A 108 8.51 -7.21 -4.12
N ARG A 109 7.51 -7.05 -4.99
CA ARG A 109 7.33 -5.86 -5.81
C ARG A 109 7.11 -4.58 -4.99
N ASP A 110 6.50 -4.69 -3.81
CA ASP A 110 6.32 -3.56 -2.90
C ASP A 110 7.65 -3.10 -2.32
N VAL A 111 8.47 -4.08 -1.92
CA VAL A 111 9.81 -3.84 -1.39
C VAL A 111 10.70 -3.21 -2.46
N ILE A 112 10.72 -3.76 -3.66
CA ILE A 112 11.52 -3.22 -4.76
C ILE A 112 11.08 -1.79 -5.10
N ALA A 113 9.77 -1.53 -5.22
CA ALA A 113 9.27 -0.19 -5.51
C ALA A 113 9.67 0.83 -4.43
N GLY A 114 9.52 0.47 -3.15
CA GLY A 114 9.94 1.32 -2.04
C GLY A 114 11.45 1.59 -2.04
N ARG A 115 12.26 0.56 -2.27
CA ARG A 115 13.73 0.69 -2.34
C ARG A 115 14.18 1.56 -3.51
N MET A 116 13.58 1.39 -4.69
CA MET A 116 13.85 2.24 -5.87
C MET A 116 13.44 3.70 -5.64
N ALA A 117 12.42 3.94 -4.81
CA ALA A 117 11.94 5.28 -4.45
C ALA A 117 12.68 5.90 -3.24
N ASN A 118 13.73 5.25 -2.71
CA ASN A 118 14.43 5.64 -1.49
C ASN A 118 13.51 5.76 -0.25
N VAL A 119 12.55 4.85 -0.13
CA VAL A 119 11.60 4.76 0.99
C VAL A 119 12.01 3.60 1.91
N ARG A 120 11.82 3.75 3.22
CA ARG A 120 12.01 2.63 4.16
C ARG A 120 10.94 1.57 3.92
N THR A 121 11.30 0.29 3.96
CA THR A 121 10.41 -0.80 3.53
C THR A 121 10.20 -1.82 4.63
N ILE A 122 8.94 -2.22 4.84
CA ILE A 122 8.54 -3.29 5.74
C ILE A 122 7.79 -4.34 4.93
N LYS A 123 8.30 -5.57 4.90
CA LYS A 123 7.60 -6.69 4.28
C LYS A 123 6.71 -7.40 5.30
N LEU A 124 5.44 -7.57 4.96
CA LEU A 124 4.48 -8.30 5.76
C LEU A 124 4.58 -9.81 5.53
N GLY A 125 4.31 -10.60 6.57
CA GLY A 125 4.27 -12.05 6.50
C GLY A 125 5.56 -12.73 6.98
N ARG A 126 5.60 -14.06 6.89
CA ARG A 126 6.74 -14.85 7.38
C ARG A 126 7.98 -14.58 6.52
N ARG A 127 9.11 -14.37 7.19
CA ARG A 127 10.42 -14.29 6.56
C ARG A 127 10.73 -15.65 5.92
N MET A 128 10.56 -15.74 4.60
CA MET A 128 10.92 -16.94 3.84
C MET A 128 12.43 -17.00 3.65
N SER A 129 12.99 -18.20 3.66
CA SER A 129 14.43 -18.46 3.49
C SER A 129 14.95 -18.22 2.07
N SER A 130 14.09 -17.84 1.13
CA SER A 130 14.47 -17.52 -0.25
C SER A 130 15.24 -16.20 -0.30
N GLN A 131 16.36 -16.20 -1.03
CA GLN A 131 17.15 -15.01 -1.33
C GLN A 131 16.29 -13.98 -2.10
N GLU A 132 15.72 -13.03 -1.38
CA GLU A 132 15.12 -11.84 -1.99
C GLU A 132 16.22 -11.07 -2.72
N ARG A 133 15.96 -10.64 -3.95
CA ARG A 133 16.99 -9.93 -4.75
C ARG A 133 17.31 -8.57 -4.12
N VAL A 134 16.31 -7.96 -3.51
CA VAL A 134 16.41 -6.74 -2.72
C VAL A 134 15.60 -6.94 -1.44
N GLY A 135 16.28 -7.21 -0.33
CA GLY A 135 15.62 -7.42 0.96
C GLY A 135 14.95 -6.15 1.50
N PRO A 136 13.85 -6.26 2.26
CA PRO A 136 13.26 -5.13 2.96
C PRO A 136 14.17 -4.67 4.09
N HIS A 137 13.94 -3.45 4.58
CA HIS A 137 14.65 -2.96 5.76
C HIS A 137 14.16 -3.70 7.03
N PHE A 138 12.88 -4.06 7.06
CA PHE A 138 12.26 -4.73 8.21
C PHE A 138 11.21 -5.75 7.76
N HIS A 139 10.86 -6.65 8.66
CA HIS A 139 9.72 -7.56 8.52
C HIS A 139 8.73 -7.33 9.66
N ALA A 140 7.44 -7.56 9.37
CA ALA A 140 6.38 -7.58 10.37
C ALA A 140 5.35 -8.68 10.04
N HIS A 141 4.71 -9.26 11.04
CA HIS A 141 3.72 -10.32 10.85
C HIS A 141 2.39 -9.77 10.35
N ASP A 142 2.03 -8.56 10.78
CA ASP A 142 0.79 -7.89 10.39
C ASP A 142 0.99 -6.36 10.33
N LEU A 143 -0.02 -5.65 9.82
CA LEU A 143 0.03 -4.20 9.67
C LEU A 143 0.15 -3.47 11.01
N LEU A 144 -0.41 -4.02 12.10
CA LEU A 144 -0.34 -3.37 13.41
C LEU A 144 1.08 -3.41 13.97
N GLU A 145 1.79 -4.53 13.80
CA GLU A 145 3.20 -4.61 14.14
C GLU A 145 4.03 -3.63 13.32
N ALA A 146 3.84 -3.59 12.00
CA ALA A 146 4.54 -2.64 11.13
C ALA A 146 4.34 -1.19 11.58
N VAL A 147 3.09 -0.79 11.85
CA VAL A 147 2.78 0.57 12.34
C VAL A 147 3.43 0.87 13.69
N ARG A 148 3.49 -0.10 14.61
CA ARG A 148 4.17 0.09 15.89
C ARG A 148 5.67 0.29 15.74
N MET A 149 6.30 -0.34 14.74
CA MET A 149 7.71 -0.12 14.41
C MET A 149 7.92 1.29 13.86
N ILE A 150 7.05 1.72 12.94
CA ILE A 150 7.09 3.07 12.32
C ILE A 150 6.97 4.17 13.37
N LEU A 151 6.03 4.04 14.32
CA LEU A 151 5.78 5.07 15.32
C LEU A 151 6.83 5.11 16.46
N ARG A 152 7.81 4.20 16.44
CA ARG A 152 8.92 4.14 17.40
C ARG A 152 10.28 4.53 16.79
N SER A 153 10.33 4.77 15.47
CA SER A 153 11.56 5.02 14.72
C SER A 153 12.00 6.47 14.77
#